data_AF-A0A7R5L4V0-F1
#
_entry.id   AF-A0A7R5L4V0-F1
#
_cell.length_a   1.000
_cell.length_b   1.000
_cell.length_c   1.000
_cell.angle_alpha   90.00
_cell.angle_beta   90.00
_cell.angle_gamma   90.00
#
_symmetry.space_group_name_H-M   'P 1'
#
loop_
_entity.id
_entity.type
_entity.pdbx_description
1 polymer ?
#
loop_
_entity_poly.entity_id
_entity_poly.type
_entity_poly.pdbx_seq_one_letter_code
_entity_poly.pdbx_strand_id
1 'polypeptide(L)'
;MRSARFALACPAWGARSAGREDPAQGRGRRRGGCGTAGNRDSGTRGQRDATWQRRDSGAGAAGRRPAVCAGHGGGSPKQSRPEHAAAPGAPGPEGRRAPRAVPGTGEGGTWGGCRIYQAQVRNMPGAGKGCTWGRWGTYLAQVRRGWGQQDSSRPGRSPAVPSLPQVLPLFRALGATGLLLEYEDTFPYTGPLEPLRAPHAYSPAELRAVLSRARAQGLDVVPLVQSFGHMEFVLKHREFAHLREVPALPNALNPHKEESLALVKAMIDQVMALHEGLEWFHIGCDEVYYLGEGEESKQWLQQPDNTPEKLCLAHIKAVASCVASSYPRVTPIVWDDMLRGMSEETLADSGVPQLVQPMIWDYAADLDVEGKVQLLEKYRRCGFSKVWFASAFKGATGVNQSLTLIGHHLKNQLEWLEVASRTPPDVLEGIALTGWQRYDHFSVLCELLPVAIPSLAVCLQALKNGGYSEKVKENVEKLLGMSNLEIDTYMSTSLGTFPGSNILTLVTQVSFYLKSSVDELLERNRYVTGWFSPYHRKRKIIHPIIMHLFQPDAVSLLSKWNAVVQDLQAAMEQVFHQCAIEEWMEENVHPSLQKLQQVVDDLDEAIKAQN
;
A
#
# COMPACT_ATOMS: atom_id res chain seq x y z
N MET A 1 -14.13 -22.85 -33.28
CA MET A 1 -13.73 -21.43 -33.40
C MET A 1 -14.93 -20.51 -33.16
N ARG A 2 -15.06 -19.93 -31.97
CA ARG A 2 -15.81 -18.69 -31.71
C ARG A 2 -15.08 -17.96 -30.58
N SER A 3 -14.61 -16.74 -30.83
CA SER A 3 -13.87 -15.96 -29.84
C SER A 3 -14.83 -15.39 -28.80
N ALA A 4 -14.66 -15.79 -27.54
CA ALA A 4 -15.23 -15.06 -26.41
C ALA A 4 -14.30 -13.87 -26.10
N ARG A 5 -14.81 -12.64 -26.22
CA ARG A 5 -14.15 -11.46 -25.66
C ARG A 5 -14.46 -11.43 -24.17
N PHE A 6 -13.49 -11.74 -23.33
CA PHE A 6 -13.59 -11.47 -21.90
C PHE A 6 -13.25 -10.01 -21.64
N ALA A 7 -14.20 -9.27 -21.07
CA ALA A 7 -13.94 -7.98 -20.47
C ALA A 7 -13.61 -8.22 -18.99
N LEU A 8 -12.40 -7.84 -18.56
CA LEU A 8 -12.08 -7.71 -17.15
C LEU A 8 -12.86 -6.52 -16.60
N ALA A 9 -13.79 -6.80 -15.69
CA ALA A 9 -14.52 -5.77 -14.96
C ALA A 9 -14.13 -5.87 -13.47
N CYS A 10 -13.25 -4.97 -13.03
CA CYS A 10 -13.03 -4.73 -11.60
C CYS A 10 -14.30 -4.09 -11.02
N PRO A 11 -14.96 -4.69 -10.01
CA PRO A 11 -16.05 -4.03 -9.30
C PRO A 11 -15.47 -3.09 -8.24
N ALA A 12 -15.68 -1.79 -8.40
CA ALA A 12 -15.49 -0.85 -7.31
C ALA A 12 -16.54 -1.10 -6.20
N TRP A 13 -16.12 -0.98 -4.93
CA TRP A 13 -17.00 -1.09 -3.77
C TRP A 13 -17.92 0.14 -3.64
N GLY A 14 -19.06 -0.02 -2.96
CA GLY A 14 -19.77 1.12 -2.33
C GLY A 14 -21.30 1.14 -2.46
N ALA A 15 -21.97 1.15 -1.30
CA ALA A 15 -23.33 1.66 -1.05
C ALA A 15 -24.53 1.10 -1.85
N ARG A 16 -25.28 0.20 -1.20
CA ARG A 16 -26.76 0.25 -1.20
C ARG A 16 -27.28 0.16 0.23
N SER A 17 -27.73 1.29 0.78
CA SER A 17 -28.39 1.37 2.06
C SER A 17 -29.81 0.76 2.00
N ALA A 18 -30.18 0.03 3.05
CA ALA A 18 -31.50 -0.56 3.18
C ALA A 18 -32.50 0.44 3.75
N GLY A 19 -33.61 0.67 3.03
CA GLY A 19 -34.83 1.23 3.60
C GLY A 19 -35.79 0.10 3.97
N ARG A 20 -36.16 0.00 5.25
CA ARG A 20 -37.29 -0.83 5.70
C ARG A 20 -38.56 0.03 5.78
N GLU A 21 -39.66 -0.48 5.24
CA GLU A 21 -41.01 -0.20 5.72
C GLU A 21 -41.70 -1.53 6.04
N ASP A 22 -42.50 -1.55 7.11
CA ASP A 22 -43.05 -2.78 7.71
C ASP A 22 -44.32 -3.30 7.01
N PRO A 23 -44.69 -4.59 7.17
CA PRO A 23 -45.79 -5.21 6.46
C PRO A 23 -47.13 -5.14 7.22
N ALA A 24 -48.22 -4.87 6.49
CA ALA A 24 -49.59 -5.04 7.01
C ALA A 24 -50.54 -5.68 5.98
N GLN A 25 -50.90 -6.94 6.27
CA GLN A 25 -52.21 -7.62 6.05
C GLN A 25 -53.05 -7.35 4.79
N GLY A 26 -53.53 -8.40 4.10
CA GLY A 26 -54.79 -8.27 3.33
C GLY A 26 -55.09 -9.27 2.21
N ARG A 27 -55.67 -10.43 2.56
CA ARG A 27 -56.31 -11.44 1.68
C ARG A 27 -57.13 -10.86 0.50
N GLY A 28 -57.08 -11.46 -0.72
CA GLY A 28 -57.91 -10.94 -1.83
C GLY A 28 -58.12 -11.72 -3.14
N ARG A 29 -58.18 -13.06 -3.13
CA ARG A 29 -58.78 -13.96 -4.17
C ARG A 29 -59.26 -13.43 -5.57
N ARG A 30 -58.82 -14.18 -6.59
CA ARG A 30 -59.56 -14.78 -7.76
C ARG A 30 -59.65 -14.06 -9.13
N ARG A 31 -59.23 -14.85 -10.15
CA ARG A 31 -59.83 -15.13 -11.50
C ARG A 31 -60.10 -13.93 -12.43
N GLY A 32 -59.79 -13.99 -13.73
CA GLY A 32 -59.21 -15.08 -14.56
C GLY A 32 -59.58 -14.91 -16.05
N GLY A 33 -59.12 -15.82 -16.93
CA GLY A 33 -59.38 -15.80 -18.38
C GLY A 33 -58.20 -15.20 -19.17
N CYS A 34 -57.42 -15.93 -19.98
CA CYS A 34 -57.73 -16.76 -21.17
C CYS A 34 -57.74 -15.93 -22.47
N GLY A 35 -56.89 -16.29 -23.44
CA GLY A 35 -56.70 -15.56 -24.70
C GLY A 35 -55.38 -15.91 -25.40
N THR A 36 -55.30 -17.10 -26.00
CA THR A 36 -54.12 -17.61 -26.74
C THR A 36 -54.16 -17.32 -28.25
N ALA A 37 -52.99 -17.42 -28.89
CA ALA A 37 -52.73 -17.32 -30.35
C ALA A 37 -52.97 -15.91 -30.93
N GLY A 38 -52.21 -15.43 -31.92
CA GLY A 38 -51.18 -15.95 -32.84
C GLY A 38 -51.13 -14.95 -34.01
N ASN A 39 -50.29 -14.99 -35.04
CA ASN A 39 -49.17 -15.84 -35.49
C ASN A 39 -48.72 -15.18 -36.83
N ARG A 40 -47.40 -15.06 -37.13
CA ARG A 40 -46.85 -14.70 -38.48
C ARG A 40 -47.20 -13.28 -39.02
N ASP A 41 -46.58 -12.72 -40.06
CA ASP A 41 -45.43 -13.12 -40.90
C ASP A 41 -44.75 -11.93 -41.61
N SER A 42 -43.48 -12.11 -42.01
CA SER A 42 -42.84 -11.56 -43.25
C SER A 42 -42.63 -10.04 -43.50
N GLY A 43 -41.71 -9.72 -44.45
CA GLY A 43 -41.72 -8.47 -45.24
C GLY A 43 -40.57 -7.46 -45.05
N THR A 44 -39.31 -7.80 -45.32
CA THR A 44 -38.50 -7.36 -46.50
C THR A 44 -38.26 -5.85 -46.76
N ARG A 45 -36.96 -5.49 -46.75
CA ARG A 45 -36.22 -4.52 -47.60
C ARG A 45 -36.82 -3.11 -47.88
N GLY A 46 -36.09 -2.09 -47.38
CA GLY A 46 -36.07 -0.72 -47.93
C GLY A 46 -34.62 -0.18 -47.92
N GLN A 47 -34.24 0.58 -48.94
CA GLN A 47 -32.85 0.99 -49.22
C GLN A 47 -32.81 2.51 -49.51
N ARG A 48 -31.63 3.14 -49.31
CA ARG A 48 -31.15 4.45 -49.83
C ARG A 48 -31.23 5.68 -48.91
N ASP A 49 -30.04 6.25 -48.70
CA ASP A 49 -29.60 7.61 -49.06
C ASP A 49 -30.44 8.83 -48.65
N ALA A 50 -29.81 9.76 -47.91
CA ALA A 50 -29.46 11.11 -48.40
C ALA A 50 -29.13 12.10 -47.26
N THR A 51 -27.89 12.57 -47.30
CA THR A 51 -27.34 13.84 -46.79
C THR A 51 -28.30 15.02 -46.57
N TRP A 52 -28.05 15.84 -45.53
CA TRP A 52 -28.20 17.31 -45.61
C TRP A 52 -27.18 18.09 -44.75
N GLN A 53 -26.94 19.36 -45.10
CA GLN A 53 -25.82 20.18 -44.63
C GLN A 53 -26.23 21.34 -43.68
N ARG A 54 -25.24 21.81 -42.89
CA ARG A 54 -24.95 23.18 -42.39
C ARG A 54 -25.99 24.31 -42.51
N ARG A 55 -26.13 25.10 -41.43
CA ARG A 55 -25.64 26.50 -41.21
C ARG A 55 -25.99 26.91 -39.76
N ASP A 56 -25.08 27.47 -38.95
CA ASP A 56 -24.68 28.90 -38.83
C ASP A 56 -25.91 29.83 -38.62
N SER A 57 -25.99 30.75 -37.64
CA SER A 57 -24.92 31.62 -37.07
C SER A 57 -25.34 32.43 -35.81
N GLY A 58 -24.36 32.76 -34.94
CA GLY A 58 -24.15 34.07 -34.26
C GLY A 58 -25.11 34.54 -33.12
N ALA A 59 -24.77 35.49 -32.24
CA ALA A 59 -23.50 36.12 -31.82
C ALA A 59 -23.74 36.94 -30.52
N GLY A 60 -22.72 37.23 -29.69
CA GLY A 60 -22.86 38.15 -28.54
C GLY A 60 -21.73 38.07 -27.51
N ALA A 61 -21.12 39.19 -27.13
CA ALA A 61 -19.91 39.24 -26.31
C ALA A 61 -19.99 40.23 -25.13
N ALA A 62 -19.27 39.94 -24.04
CA ALA A 62 -18.77 40.93 -23.07
C ALA A 62 -17.70 40.27 -22.15
N GLY A 63 -16.54 40.93 -21.95
CA GLY A 63 -15.45 40.44 -21.10
C GLY A 63 -15.18 41.32 -19.86
N ARG A 64 -14.41 40.81 -18.87
CA ARG A 64 -13.94 41.57 -17.70
C ARG A 64 -12.65 40.99 -17.08
N ARG A 65 -11.63 41.84 -16.87
CA ARG A 65 -10.52 41.83 -15.85
C ARG A 65 -9.75 43.18 -16.00
N PRO A 66 -8.90 43.63 -15.06
CA PRO A 66 -8.99 43.64 -13.57
C PRO A 66 -8.53 44.97 -12.89
N ALA A 67 -8.73 45.07 -11.55
CA ALA A 67 -7.97 45.82 -10.52
C ALA A 67 -7.72 47.37 -10.57
N VAL A 68 -7.84 48.06 -9.41
CA VAL A 68 -6.77 48.83 -8.68
C VAL A 68 -7.33 49.74 -7.53
N CYS A 69 -6.51 49.85 -6.48
CA CYS A 69 -6.49 50.56 -5.18
C CYS A 69 -7.21 51.91 -4.89
N ALA A 70 -7.62 52.08 -3.61
CA ALA A 70 -7.31 53.20 -2.65
C ALA A 70 -8.03 52.95 -1.28
N GLY A 71 -7.60 53.38 -0.08
CA GLY A 71 -6.38 54.05 0.40
C GLY A 71 -6.53 54.56 1.86
N HIS A 72 -5.41 54.89 2.54
CA HIS A 72 -5.28 55.57 3.87
C HIS A 72 -5.72 54.76 5.12
N GLY A 73 -5.14 54.91 6.33
CA GLY A 73 -3.96 55.64 6.85
C GLY A 73 -3.93 55.45 8.38
N GLY A 74 -2.84 54.97 9.02
CA GLY A 74 -1.76 55.80 9.58
C GLY A 74 -1.78 55.80 11.12
N GLY A 75 -0.64 55.54 11.80
CA GLY A 75 -0.55 55.64 13.27
C GLY A 75 0.44 54.70 13.98
N SER A 76 1.54 55.26 14.49
CA SER A 76 2.41 54.70 15.54
C SER A 76 2.85 55.89 16.40
N PRO A 77 3.08 55.76 17.73
CA PRO A 77 4.44 55.39 18.18
C PRO A 77 4.60 54.71 19.58
N LYS A 78 5.67 53.90 19.66
CA LYS A 78 6.73 53.77 20.73
C LYS A 78 6.43 53.80 22.25
N GLN A 79 7.33 53.07 22.95
CA GLN A 79 7.76 53.09 24.38
C GLN A 79 7.24 51.88 25.21
N SER A 80 8.01 51.24 26.11
CA SER A 80 9.46 51.29 26.45
C SER A 80 9.86 50.08 27.34
N ARG A 81 11.13 49.64 27.33
CA ARG A 81 11.69 48.68 28.33
C ARG A 81 11.92 49.35 29.70
N PRO A 82 12.22 48.59 30.77
CA PRO A 82 13.62 48.52 31.22
C PRO A 82 14.12 47.15 31.74
N GLU A 83 15.38 47.12 32.18
CA GLU A 83 16.21 45.98 32.65
C GLU A 83 16.88 46.39 34.01
N HIS A 84 17.61 45.60 34.82
CA HIS A 84 18.21 44.25 34.71
C HIS A 84 18.58 43.69 36.13
N ALA A 85 19.41 42.63 36.22
CA ALA A 85 20.16 42.13 37.41
C ALA A 85 19.36 41.37 38.53
N ALA A 86 19.92 40.48 39.36
CA ALA A 86 21.34 40.10 39.62
C ALA A 86 21.51 38.61 40.09
N ALA A 87 22.77 38.17 40.25
CA ALA A 87 23.25 36.96 40.97
C ALA A 87 24.43 37.39 41.91
N PRO A 88 25.22 36.54 42.64
CA PRO A 88 25.23 35.06 42.81
C PRO A 88 25.44 34.57 44.28
N GLY A 89 25.70 33.26 44.53
CA GLY A 89 26.25 32.77 45.82
C GLY A 89 26.29 31.23 46.03
N ALA A 90 27.43 30.71 46.52
CA ALA A 90 27.72 29.32 46.97
C ALA A 90 28.98 29.35 47.88
N PRO A 91 29.60 28.25 48.43
CA PRO A 91 29.21 26.82 48.58
C PRO A 91 29.46 26.24 50.03
N GLY A 92 29.33 24.92 50.27
CA GLY A 92 29.73 24.22 51.52
C GLY A 92 29.68 22.66 51.43
N PRO A 93 30.41 21.87 52.27
CA PRO A 93 31.24 20.76 51.72
C PRO A 93 31.24 19.38 52.46
N GLU A 94 32.11 18.47 51.94
CA GLU A 94 32.63 17.17 52.49
C GLU A 94 31.72 15.91 52.53
N GLY A 95 32.20 14.68 52.28
CA GLY A 95 33.51 14.22 51.76
C GLY A 95 33.81 12.71 51.96
N ARG A 96 34.97 12.23 51.45
CA ARG A 96 35.68 10.94 51.74
C ARG A 96 35.05 9.63 51.17
N ARG A 97 35.78 8.53 50.87
CA ARG A 97 37.22 8.21 50.66
C ARG A 97 37.33 6.88 49.86
N ALA A 98 38.47 6.60 49.22
CA ALA A 98 38.77 5.35 48.49
C ALA A 98 39.19 4.17 49.39
N PRO A 99 39.39 2.96 48.83
CA PRO A 99 40.74 2.38 48.89
C PRO A 99 41.24 1.68 47.59
N ARG A 100 42.48 1.17 47.63
CA ARG A 100 43.30 0.64 46.51
C ARG A 100 43.43 -0.90 46.51
N ALA A 101 43.46 -1.47 45.29
CA ALA A 101 44.41 -2.47 44.73
C ALA A 101 44.58 -3.92 45.28
N VAL A 102 44.36 -4.91 44.37
CA VAL A 102 45.30 -5.98 43.87
C VAL A 102 45.79 -7.07 44.88
N PRO A 103 46.06 -8.37 44.53
CA PRO A 103 46.19 -9.04 43.20
C PRO A 103 45.41 -10.36 42.97
N GLY A 104 45.51 -10.93 41.75
CA GLY A 104 45.85 -12.37 41.59
C GLY A 104 44.90 -13.31 40.83
N THR A 105 45.34 -13.74 39.63
CA THR A 105 45.19 -15.09 39.00
C THR A 105 43.82 -15.79 38.90
N GLY A 106 43.52 -16.33 37.71
CA GLY A 106 42.65 -17.51 37.54
C GLY A 106 41.65 -17.41 36.39
N GLU A 107 41.68 -18.37 35.48
CA GLU A 107 40.64 -18.59 34.47
C GLU A 107 39.39 -19.23 35.11
N GLY A 108 38.19 -18.95 34.58
CA GLY A 108 36.94 -19.59 35.03
C GLY A 108 35.75 -18.65 34.88
N GLY A 109 34.72 -19.10 34.14
CA GLY A 109 33.58 -18.25 33.80
C GLY A 109 32.56 -18.04 34.92
N THR A 110 31.74 -17.00 34.78
CA THR A 110 30.53 -16.79 35.59
C THR A 110 29.34 -16.38 34.74
N TRP A 111 28.30 -17.21 34.78
CA TRP A 111 26.93 -16.69 34.68
C TRP A 111 26.63 -15.84 35.92
N GLY A 112 25.77 -14.82 35.74
CA GLY A 112 24.94 -14.31 36.83
C GLY A 112 25.22 -12.90 37.32
N GLY A 113 24.30 -11.99 36.99
CA GLY A 113 23.90 -10.93 37.93
C GLY A 113 24.35 -9.50 37.62
N CYS A 114 23.64 -8.83 36.71
CA CYS A 114 23.35 -7.41 36.91
C CYS A 114 21.83 -7.20 36.82
N ARG A 115 21.26 -6.48 37.80
CA ARG A 115 19.81 -6.43 38.02
C ARG A 115 19.17 -5.29 37.22
N ILE A 116 18.09 -5.64 36.53
CA ILE A 116 16.80 -4.93 36.48
C ILE A 116 16.89 -3.40 36.53
N TYR A 117 16.73 -2.76 35.37
CA TYR A 117 15.82 -1.62 35.27
C TYR A 117 14.49 -2.12 34.69
N GLN A 118 13.40 -1.95 35.44
CA GLN A 118 12.06 -2.22 34.93
C GLN A 118 11.71 -1.16 33.89
N ALA A 119 11.44 -1.58 32.66
CA ALA A 119 10.59 -0.84 31.73
C ALA A 119 9.16 -1.40 31.81
N GLN A 120 8.54 -1.35 33.00
CA GLN A 120 7.09 -1.50 33.10
C GLN A 120 6.44 -0.22 32.57
N VAL A 121 5.78 -0.29 31.41
CA VAL A 121 4.74 0.69 31.04
C VAL A 121 3.37 0.09 31.38
N ARG A 122 3.17 -0.21 32.67
CA ARG A 122 1.84 -0.21 33.29
C ARG A 122 1.70 1.12 34.00
N ASN A 123 0.74 1.95 33.59
CA ASN A 123 0.30 3.08 34.41
C ASN A 123 -1.23 3.24 34.36
N MET A 124 -1.80 3.02 35.54
CA MET A 124 -3.07 3.49 36.11
C MET A 124 -2.74 3.81 37.59
N PRO A 125 -3.40 4.76 38.28
CA PRO A 125 -4.79 5.19 38.08
C PRO A 125 -4.97 6.69 37.78
N GLY A 126 -6.21 7.07 37.44
CA GLY A 126 -6.52 8.29 36.71
C GLY A 126 -6.54 9.63 37.46
N ALA A 127 -6.53 10.69 36.64
CA ALA A 127 -7.15 11.99 36.92
C ALA A 127 -7.36 12.76 35.59
N GLY A 128 -8.58 13.24 35.33
CA GLY A 128 -8.86 14.43 34.51
C GLY A 128 -8.65 14.37 32.97
N LYS A 129 -9.77 14.26 32.23
CA LYS A 129 -10.01 14.80 30.86
C LYS A 129 -8.81 14.88 29.89
N GLY A 130 -8.65 13.84 29.07
CA GLY A 130 -7.79 13.84 27.88
C GLY A 130 -7.26 12.44 27.59
N CYS A 131 -7.76 11.79 26.54
CA CYS A 131 -7.25 10.48 26.14
C CYS A 131 -5.79 10.61 25.69
N THR A 132 -4.87 10.01 26.43
CA THR A 132 -3.44 9.94 26.07
C THR A 132 -3.21 8.75 25.16
N TRP A 133 -3.18 9.00 23.84
CA TRP A 133 -3.14 8.02 22.75
C TRP A 133 -1.82 7.23 22.59
N GLY A 134 -0.99 7.14 23.63
CA GLY A 134 0.29 6.42 23.63
C GLY A 134 0.18 4.94 24.01
N ARG A 135 -0.93 4.27 23.67
CA ARG A 135 -1.29 2.95 24.22
C ARG A 135 -1.43 1.83 23.19
N TRP A 136 -1.25 2.13 21.90
CA TRP A 136 -1.46 1.21 20.80
C TRP A 136 -0.18 0.89 20.06
N GLY A 137 -0.09 -0.35 19.57
CA GLY A 137 0.97 -0.72 18.65
C GLY A 137 0.70 -0.12 17.26
N THR A 138 1.69 0.56 16.70
CA THR A 138 1.66 1.09 15.33
C THR A 138 2.66 0.32 14.49
N TYR A 139 2.15 -0.54 13.61
CA TYR A 139 2.93 -1.49 12.81
C TYR A 139 3.03 -1.05 11.36
N LEU A 140 4.24 -1.05 10.78
CA LEU A 140 4.40 -0.80 9.34
C LEU A 140 4.25 -2.10 8.55
N ALA A 141 3.27 -2.22 7.67
CA ALA A 141 3.22 -3.34 6.73
C ALA A 141 4.11 -3.07 5.51
N GLN A 142 5.24 -3.77 5.38
CA GLN A 142 6.01 -3.80 4.13
C GLN A 142 5.82 -5.13 3.43
N VAL A 143 5.24 -5.07 2.25
CA VAL A 143 5.12 -6.19 1.32
C VAL A 143 6.21 -6.06 0.24
N ARG A 144 7.01 -7.11 0.05
CA ARG A 144 7.84 -7.28 -1.15
C ARG A 144 7.36 -8.50 -1.92
N ARG A 145 6.74 -8.27 -3.09
CA ARG A 145 6.33 -9.31 -4.04
C ARG A 145 7.23 -9.26 -5.27
N GLY A 146 7.99 -10.31 -5.54
CA GLY A 146 8.83 -10.42 -6.72
C GLY A 146 8.03 -10.80 -7.96
N TRP A 147 8.42 -10.30 -9.14
CA TRP A 147 8.15 -11.03 -10.38
C TRP A 147 9.46 -11.61 -10.88
N GLY A 148 9.44 -12.90 -11.19
CA GLY A 148 10.63 -13.66 -11.55
C GLY A 148 10.21 -14.83 -12.42
N GLN A 149 10.07 -14.57 -13.73
CA GLN A 149 10.01 -15.64 -14.71
C GLN A 149 11.37 -16.36 -14.71
N GLN A 150 11.38 -17.69 -14.76
CA GLN A 150 12.62 -18.46 -14.83
C GLN A 150 13.29 -18.29 -16.20
N ASP A 151 14.10 -17.25 -16.35
CA ASP A 151 15.17 -17.23 -17.35
C ASP A 151 16.50 -17.59 -16.66
N SER A 152 17.05 -18.74 -17.02
CA SER A 152 18.21 -19.37 -16.38
C SER A 152 19.56 -18.87 -16.94
N SER A 153 19.59 -17.70 -17.59
CA SER A 153 20.67 -17.30 -18.50
C SER A 153 21.50 -16.04 -18.13
N ARG A 154 21.75 -15.74 -16.84
CA ARG A 154 22.93 -14.95 -16.39
C ARG A 154 23.20 -15.07 -14.87
N PRO A 155 24.36 -15.59 -14.43
CA PRO A 155 24.85 -15.41 -13.06
C PRO A 155 25.48 -14.01 -12.90
N GLY A 156 24.64 -12.99 -12.70
CA GLY A 156 25.05 -11.62 -12.39
C GLY A 156 25.26 -11.38 -10.89
N ARG A 157 26.30 -10.63 -10.53
CA ARG A 157 26.59 -10.22 -9.13
C ARG A 157 25.35 -9.60 -8.46
N SER A 158 25.13 -9.93 -7.18
CA SER A 158 24.16 -9.23 -6.33
C SER A 158 24.86 -8.23 -5.38
N PRO A 159 24.82 -6.94 -5.72
CA PRO A 159 24.73 -5.83 -4.79
C PRO A 159 23.37 -5.10 -4.99
N ALA A 160 22.68 -4.59 -3.97
CA ALA A 160 22.97 -4.55 -2.54
C ALA A 160 21.69 -4.68 -1.70
N VAL A 161 21.80 -5.21 -0.48
CA VAL A 161 20.76 -5.04 0.55
C VAL A 161 21.16 -3.87 1.45
N PRO A 162 20.46 -2.72 1.35
CA PRO A 162 20.17 -1.98 2.57
C PRO A 162 18.86 -1.14 2.54
N SER A 163 17.72 -1.61 2.01
CA SER A 163 16.50 -0.78 1.99
C SER A 163 15.81 -0.63 3.36
N LEU A 164 15.45 -1.73 4.03
CA LEU A 164 14.66 -1.70 5.27
C LEU A 164 15.50 -1.32 6.52
N PRO A 165 16.70 -1.90 6.77
CA PRO A 165 17.50 -1.58 7.97
C PRO A 165 17.90 -0.10 8.12
N GLN A 166 18.01 0.65 7.01
CA GLN A 166 18.34 2.07 7.01
C GLN A 166 17.17 2.96 7.46
N VAL A 167 15.93 2.56 7.18
CA VAL A 167 14.72 3.34 7.51
C VAL A 167 14.11 2.99 8.87
N LEU A 168 14.46 1.85 9.48
CA LEU A 168 13.96 1.49 10.83
C LEU A 168 14.17 2.58 11.90
N PRO A 169 15.33 3.28 11.99
CA PRO A 169 15.50 4.39 12.95
C PRO A 169 14.54 5.55 12.68
N LEU A 170 14.23 5.85 11.42
CA LEU A 170 13.26 6.87 11.04
C LEU A 170 11.84 6.44 11.43
N PHE A 171 11.44 5.20 11.17
CA PHE A 171 10.14 4.69 11.60
C PHE A 171 9.96 4.78 13.12
N ARG A 172 11.00 4.42 13.88
CA ARG A 172 10.99 4.56 15.34
C ARG A 172 10.89 6.01 15.80
N ALA A 173 11.63 6.94 15.18
CA ALA A 173 11.53 8.38 15.48
C ALA A 173 10.14 8.95 15.15
N LEU A 174 9.54 8.51 14.04
CA LEU A 174 8.18 8.85 13.62
C LEU A 174 7.10 8.28 14.54
N GLY A 175 7.43 7.29 15.39
CA GLY A 175 6.53 6.76 16.42
C GLY A 175 6.03 5.34 16.20
N ALA A 176 6.56 4.61 15.21
CA ALA A 176 6.26 3.19 15.07
C ALA A 176 6.70 2.39 16.32
N THR A 177 5.93 1.35 16.63
CA THR A 177 6.24 0.39 17.70
C THR A 177 6.59 -0.98 17.16
N GLY A 178 6.27 -1.26 15.89
CA GLY A 178 6.61 -2.53 15.27
C GLY A 178 6.51 -2.53 13.75
N LEU A 179 6.68 -3.71 13.17
CA LEU A 179 6.65 -4.01 11.75
C LEU A 179 5.72 -5.20 11.51
N LEU A 180 4.82 -5.09 10.54
CA LEU A 180 4.09 -6.20 9.96
C LEU A 180 4.85 -6.62 8.69
N LEU A 181 5.37 -7.84 8.64
CA LEU A 181 6.23 -8.29 7.53
C LEU A 181 5.56 -9.41 6.76
N GLU A 182 5.08 -9.08 5.55
CA GLU A 182 4.45 -10.05 4.65
C GLU A 182 5.50 -10.84 3.87
N TYR A 183 5.42 -12.17 4.00
CA TYR A 183 6.33 -13.14 3.43
C TYR A 183 5.66 -13.94 2.33
N GLU A 184 5.84 -13.47 1.10
CA GLU A 184 5.63 -14.26 -0.12
C GLU A 184 6.97 -14.84 -0.62
N ASP A 185 7.22 -14.76 -1.93
CA ASP A 185 8.42 -15.26 -2.60
C ASP A 185 9.74 -14.62 -2.16
N THR A 186 9.71 -13.54 -1.38
CA THR A 186 10.92 -12.93 -0.82
C THR A 186 11.44 -13.59 0.46
N PHE A 187 10.75 -14.59 1.00
CA PHE A 187 11.23 -15.40 2.13
C PHE A 187 12.19 -16.53 1.67
N PRO A 188 13.25 -16.86 2.45
CA PRO A 188 14.14 -18.00 2.17
C PRO A 188 13.46 -19.37 2.40
N TYR A 189 12.48 -19.71 1.57
CA TYR A 189 11.91 -21.06 1.57
C TYR A 189 12.96 -22.10 1.16
N THR A 190 12.88 -23.28 1.76
CA THR A 190 13.83 -24.39 1.61
C THR A 190 13.12 -25.74 1.46
N GLY A 191 13.85 -26.73 0.95
CA GLY A 191 13.33 -28.09 0.75
C GLY A 191 12.20 -28.10 -0.30
N PRO A 192 11.07 -28.79 -0.06
CA PRO A 192 9.94 -28.81 -1.00
C PRO A 192 9.38 -27.42 -1.35
N LEU A 193 9.62 -26.41 -0.52
CA LEU A 193 9.16 -25.03 -0.73
C LEU A 193 10.19 -24.15 -1.44
N GLU A 194 11.39 -24.65 -1.75
CA GLU A 194 12.41 -23.89 -2.48
C GLU A 194 11.92 -23.27 -3.82
N PRO A 195 11.03 -23.91 -4.62
CA PRO A 195 10.49 -23.29 -5.83
C PRO A 195 9.78 -21.95 -5.61
N LEU A 196 9.26 -21.70 -4.40
CA LEU A 196 8.56 -20.46 -4.04
C LEU A 196 9.49 -19.25 -3.96
N ARG A 197 10.80 -19.47 -3.84
CA ARG A 197 11.78 -18.43 -3.56
C ARG A 197 12.11 -17.63 -4.82
N ALA A 198 11.85 -16.32 -4.80
CA ALA A 198 12.32 -15.39 -5.83
C ALA A 198 13.86 -15.39 -5.90
N PRO A 199 14.47 -15.14 -7.07
CA PRO A 199 15.93 -15.07 -7.22
C PRO A 199 16.63 -14.05 -6.28
N HIS A 200 15.87 -13.08 -5.78
CA HIS A 200 16.31 -11.97 -4.91
C HIS A 200 15.68 -12.01 -3.50
N ALA A 201 15.14 -13.15 -3.09
CA ALA A 201 14.68 -13.39 -1.73
C ALA A 201 15.81 -13.19 -0.70
N TYR A 202 15.45 -12.85 0.54
CA TYR A 202 16.44 -12.75 1.62
C TYR A 202 17.13 -14.09 1.84
N SER A 203 18.43 -14.09 2.12
CA SER A 203 19.06 -15.22 2.79
C SER A 203 18.63 -15.30 4.27
N PRO A 204 18.72 -16.48 4.92
CA PRO A 204 18.47 -16.61 6.36
C PRO A 204 19.41 -15.77 7.24
N ALA A 205 20.56 -15.31 6.72
CA ALA A 205 21.47 -14.41 7.43
C ALA A 205 21.00 -12.95 7.35
N GLU A 206 20.60 -12.49 6.15
CA GLU A 206 20.06 -11.15 5.95
C GLU A 206 18.75 -10.94 6.71
N LEU A 207 17.84 -11.91 6.68
CA LEU A 207 16.58 -11.80 7.43
C LEU A 207 16.83 -11.70 8.94
N ARG A 208 17.73 -12.53 9.50
CA ARG A 208 18.12 -12.42 10.92
C ARG A 208 18.77 -11.07 11.24
N ALA A 209 19.54 -10.48 10.32
CA ALA A 209 20.11 -9.15 10.51
C ALA A 209 19.02 -8.05 10.51
N VAL A 210 18.01 -8.14 9.64
CA VAL A 210 16.84 -7.24 9.63
C VAL A 210 16.07 -7.36 10.96
N LEU A 211 15.73 -8.58 11.39
CA LEU A 211 14.99 -8.82 12.64
C LEU A 211 15.77 -8.38 13.88
N SER A 212 17.08 -8.65 13.92
CA SER A 212 17.97 -8.16 14.97
C SER A 212 18.01 -6.63 15.03
N ARG A 213 18.04 -5.96 13.86
CA ARG A 213 18.02 -4.49 13.78
C ARG A 213 16.68 -3.91 14.24
N ALA A 214 15.55 -4.54 13.91
CA ALA A 214 14.23 -4.15 14.41
C ALA A 214 14.15 -4.25 15.94
N ARG A 215 14.53 -5.40 16.49
CA ARG A 215 14.62 -5.63 17.95
C ARG A 215 15.52 -4.59 18.63
N ALA A 216 16.66 -4.25 18.03
CA ALA A 216 17.58 -3.23 18.53
C ALA A 216 17.05 -1.77 18.47
N GLN A 217 16.00 -1.49 17.69
CA GLN A 217 15.27 -0.22 17.70
C GLN A 217 14.08 -0.22 18.67
N GLY A 218 13.79 -1.35 19.33
CA GLY A 218 12.54 -1.55 20.07
C GLY A 218 11.32 -1.52 19.16
N LEU A 219 11.45 -2.16 17.99
CA LEU A 219 10.35 -2.45 17.07
C LEU A 219 10.01 -3.94 17.15
N ASP A 220 8.79 -4.25 17.56
CA ASP A 220 8.25 -5.61 17.53
C ASP A 220 8.01 -6.06 16.08
N VAL A 221 7.98 -7.36 15.81
CA VAL A 221 7.76 -7.90 14.47
C VAL A 221 6.61 -8.89 14.49
N VAL A 222 5.60 -8.65 13.65
CA VAL A 222 4.51 -9.57 13.36
C VAL A 222 4.74 -10.11 11.94
N PRO A 223 5.12 -11.38 11.75
CA PRO A 223 5.13 -11.99 10.43
C PRO A 223 3.70 -12.15 9.89
N LEU A 224 3.53 -11.98 8.59
CA LEU A 224 2.32 -12.30 7.84
C LEU A 224 2.66 -13.32 6.75
N VAL A 225 1.89 -14.40 6.65
CA VAL A 225 1.97 -15.38 5.56
C VAL A 225 0.59 -15.53 4.97
N GLN A 226 0.50 -15.50 3.64
CA GLN A 226 -0.74 -15.80 2.94
C GLN A 226 -1.05 -17.29 2.99
N SER A 227 -2.30 -17.64 3.32
CA SER A 227 -2.70 -19.02 3.57
C SER A 227 -4.04 -19.44 2.96
N PHE A 228 -4.70 -18.58 2.16
CA PHE A 228 -5.94 -18.95 1.49
C PHE A 228 -6.13 -18.22 0.15
N GLY A 229 -6.30 -16.89 0.18
CA GLY A 229 -6.18 -15.99 -0.97
C GLY A 229 -4.75 -15.47 -1.12
N HIS A 230 -4.52 -14.65 -2.16
CA HIS A 230 -3.19 -14.17 -2.58
C HIS A 230 -2.12 -15.27 -2.70
N MET A 231 -2.55 -16.47 -3.10
CA MET A 231 -1.69 -17.65 -3.21
C MET A 231 -0.97 -17.75 -4.57
N GLU A 232 -1.00 -16.71 -5.41
CA GLU A 232 -0.45 -16.75 -6.77
C GLU A 232 1.04 -17.06 -6.79
N PHE A 233 1.79 -16.54 -5.81
CA PHE A 233 3.23 -16.79 -5.68
C PHE A 233 3.55 -18.29 -5.47
N VAL A 234 2.59 -19.07 -4.96
CA VAL A 234 2.69 -20.53 -4.80
C VAL A 234 2.06 -21.26 -5.97
N LEU A 235 0.79 -20.97 -6.25
CA LEU A 235 -0.03 -21.75 -7.16
C LEU A 235 0.28 -21.46 -8.64
N LYS A 236 1.12 -20.46 -8.96
CA LYS A 236 1.72 -20.31 -10.31
C LYS A 236 2.62 -21.50 -10.68
N HIS A 237 3.25 -22.15 -9.70
CA HIS A 237 4.16 -23.28 -9.91
C HIS A 237 3.40 -24.56 -10.28
N ARG A 238 3.96 -25.35 -11.20
CA ARG A 238 3.32 -26.57 -11.73
C ARG A 238 3.11 -27.62 -10.64
N GLU A 239 4.06 -27.68 -9.72
CA GLU A 239 4.12 -28.56 -8.55
C GLU A 239 2.89 -28.36 -7.66
N PHE A 240 2.47 -27.11 -7.43
CA PHE A 240 1.35 -26.76 -6.54
C PHE A 240 0.04 -26.46 -7.28
N ALA A 241 0.04 -26.38 -8.62
CA ALA A 241 -1.15 -26.04 -9.42
C ALA A 241 -2.36 -26.96 -9.20
N HIS A 242 -2.17 -28.18 -8.70
CA HIS A 242 -3.24 -29.12 -8.36
C HIS A 242 -4.01 -28.79 -7.06
N LEU A 243 -3.49 -27.84 -6.27
CA LEU A 243 -4.07 -27.34 -5.02
C LEU A 243 -4.92 -26.07 -5.20
N ARG A 244 -5.13 -25.61 -6.44
CA ARG A 244 -6.00 -24.46 -6.74
C ARG A 244 -7.47 -24.79 -6.50
N GLU A 245 -8.22 -23.85 -5.93
CA GLU A 245 -9.69 -23.90 -5.82
C GLU A 245 -10.32 -24.01 -7.21
N VAL A 246 -10.02 -23.04 -8.09
CA VAL A 246 -10.41 -23.08 -9.50
C VAL A 246 -9.17 -23.43 -10.33
N PRO A 247 -9.13 -24.54 -11.09
CA PRO A 247 -7.91 -25.00 -11.77
C PRO A 247 -7.22 -23.96 -12.68
N ALA A 248 -8.00 -23.05 -13.26
CA ALA A 248 -7.51 -21.98 -14.13
C ALA A 248 -6.92 -20.76 -13.38
N LEU A 249 -7.22 -20.60 -12.09
CA LEU A 249 -6.90 -19.41 -11.31
C LEU A 249 -5.89 -19.75 -10.19
N PRO A 250 -4.70 -19.14 -10.15
CA PRO A 250 -3.71 -19.41 -9.10
C PRO A 250 -3.94 -18.59 -7.82
N ASN A 251 -5.07 -17.88 -7.65
CA ASN A 251 -5.25 -16.93 -6.55
C ASN A 251 -5.62 -17.58 -5.21
N ALA A 252 -6.29 -18.73 -5.23
CA ALA A 252 -6.86 -19.35 -4.04
C ALA A 252 -6.55 -20.85 -3.90
N LEU A 253 -6.22 -21.28 -2.68
CA LEU A 253 -6.12 -22.69 -2.31
C LEU A 253 -7.50 -23.37 -2.26
N ASN A 254 -7.55 -24.62 -2.71
CA ASN A 254 -8.67 -25.52 -2.46
C ASN A 254 -8.62 -26.00 -1.00
N PRO A 255 -9.63 -25.71 -0.16
CA PRO A 255 -9.64 -26.05 1.26
C PRO A 255 -10.01 -27.53 1.55
N HIS A 256 -10.44 -28.30 0.55
CA HIS A 256 -10.81 -29.72 0.70
C HIS A 256 -9.60 -30.68 0.66
N LYS A 257 -8.42 -30.21 0.26
CA LYS A 257 -7.21 -31.04 0.12
C LYS A 257 -6.35 -30.97 1.36
N GLU A 258 -6.01 -32.12 1.93
CA GLU A 258 -5.12 -32.21 3.09
C GLU A 258 -3.74 -31.62 2.78
N GLU A 259 -3.28 -31.76 1.53
CA GLU A 259 -2.04 -31.17 1.03
C GLU A 259 -2.04 -29.64 1.05
N SER A 260 -3.19 -28.98 0.89
CA SER A 260 -3.31 -27.52 1.01
C SER A 260 -2.99 -27.05 2.43
N LEU A 261 -3.56 -27.72 3.44
CA LEU A 261 -3.28 -27.40 4.84
C LEU A 261 -1.85 -27.77 5.23
N ALA A 262 -1.33 -28.90 4.72
CA ALA A 262 0.06 -29.31 4.95
C ALA A 262 1.07 -28.31 4.35
N LEU A 263 0.80 -27.79 3.14
CA LEU A 263 1.57 -26.72 2.49
C LEU A 263 1.56 -25.43 3.31
N VAL A 264 0.39 -24.96 3.72
CA VAL A 264 0.25 -23.78 4.59
C VAL A 264 1.02 -23.96 5.89
N LYS A 265 0.87 -25.11 6.55
CA LYS A 265 1.60 -25.40 7.79
C LYS A 265 3.11 -25.38 7.56
N ALA A 266 3.60 -25.96 6.47
CA ALA A 266 5.03 -25.96 6.14
C ALA A 266 5.57 -24.54 5.88
N MET A 267 4.80 -23.64 5.25
CA MET A 267 5.19 -22.23 5.09
C MET A 267 5.28 -21.53 6.46
N ILE A 268 4.24 -21.67 7.28
CA ILE A 268 4.17 -21.10 8.63
C ILE A 268 5.35 -21.61 9.47
N ASP A 269 5.59 -22.93 9.51
CA ASP A 269 6.68 -23.54 10.30
C ASP A 269 8.06 -22.99 9.89
N GLN A 270 8.33 -22.77 8.59
CA GLN A 270 9.60 -22.18 8.14
C GLN A 270 9.73 -20.71 8.54
N VAL A 271 8.66 -19.90 8.43
CA VAL A 271 8.67 -18.50 8.88
C VAL A 271 8.86 -18.41 10.38
N MET A 272 8.13 -19.22 11.16
CA MET A 272 8.25 -19.32 12.61
C MET A 272 9.66 -19.73 13.05
N ALA A 273 10.34 -20.62 12.33
CA ALA A 273 11.71 -21.03 12.63
C ALA A 273 12.77 -19.91 12.51
N LEU A 274 12.45 -18.79 11.86
CA LEU A 274 13.32 -17.60 11.77
C LEU A 274 12.91 -16.44 12.69
N HIS A 275 11.79 -16.55 13.41
CA HIS A 275 11.29 -15.51 14.32
C HIS A 275 11.22 -15.99 15.77
N GLU A 276 11.90 -15.30 16.69
CA GLU A 276 11.92 -15.66 18.11
C GLU A 276 11.07 -14.69 18.93
N GLY A 277 10.29 -15.23 19.88
CA GLY A 277 9.59 -14.43 20.89
C GLY A 277 8.35 -13.69 20.39
N LEU A 278 7.71 -14.19 19.33
CA LEU A 278 6.47 -13.63 18.80
C LEU A 278 5.31 -13.70 19.80
N GLU A 279 4.51 -12.64 19.85
CA GLU A 279 3.20 -12.60 20.51
C GLU A 279 2.05 -12.79 19.49
N TRP A 280 2.26 -12.39 18.23
CA TRP A 280 1.28 -12.50 17.14
C TRP A 280 1.87 -13.07 15.86
N PHE A 281 1.02 -13.70 15.05
CA PHE A 281 1.31 -14.15 13.68
C PHE A 281 0.09 -13.93 12.80
N HIS A 282 0.24 -13.28 11.66
CA HIS A 282 -0.87 -12.98 10.76
C HIS A 282 -1.01 -14.06 9.67
N ILE A 283 -2.15 -14.73 9.61
CA ILE A 283 -2.40 -15.87 8.69
C ILE A 283 -2.98 -15.46 7.32
N GLY A 284 -3.24 -14.17 7.12
CA GLY A 284 -3.78 -13.63 5.87
C GLY A 284 -5.28 -13.94 5.75
N CYS A 285 -5.64 -14.73 4.75
CA CYS A 285 -7.00 -15.21 4.44
C CYS A 285 -7.98 -14.16 3.88
N ASP A 286 -7.45 -13.11 3.28
CA ASP A 286 -8.16 -12.06 2.53
C ASP A 286 -8.51 -12.49 1.08
N GLU A 287 -9.50 -11.80 0.50
CA GLU A 287 -9.74 -11.70 -0.95
C GLU A 287 -9.95 -13.05 -1.70
N VAL A 288 -10.60 -14.03 -1.06
CA VAL A 288 -10.85 -15.37 -1.63
C VAL A 288 -12.07 -15.38 -2.60
N TYR A 289 -12.06 -14.49 -3.61
CA TYR A 289 -13.21 -14.15 -4.46
C TYR A 289 -13.93 -15.30 -5.18
N TYR A 290 -13.24 -16.43 -5.41
CA TYR A 290 -13.76 -17.58 -6.16
C TYR A 290 -13.97 -18.83 -5.27
N LEU A 291 -14.04 -18.66 -3.95
CA LEU A 291 -14.31 -19.76 -3.03
C LEU A 291 -15.69 -20.37 -3.29
N GLY A 292 -15.74 -21.70 -3.43
CA GLY A 292 -16.98 -22.42 -3.75
C GLY A 292 -17.16 -22.67 -5.25
N GLU A 293 -16.30 -22.12 -6.11
CA GLU A 293 -16.36 -22.32 -7.56
C GLU A 293 -15.54 -23.53 -8.05
N GLY A 294 -14.70 -24.13 -7.20
CA GLY A 294 -14.03 -25.41 -7.47
C GLY A 294 -15.00 -26.59 -7.60
N GLU A 295 -14.61 -27.65 -8.31
CA GLU A 295 -15.48 -28.83 -8.51
C GLU A 295 -15.78 -29.55 -7.18
N GLU A 296 -14.76 -29.77 -6.35
CA GLU A 296 -14.89 -30.38 -5.02
C GLU A 296 -15.78 -29.51 -4.11
N SER A 297 -15.57 -28.20 -4.12
CA SER A 297 -16.36 -27.22 -3.36
C SER A 297 -17.81 -27.16 -3.84
N LYS A 298 -18.06 -27.20 -5.15
CA LYS A 298 -19.42 -27.29 -5.73
C LYS A 298 -20.15 -28.56 -5.34
N GLN A 299 -19.45 -29.69 -5.23
CA GLN A 299 -20.03 -30.94 -4.75
C GLN A 299 -20.33 -30.88 -3.25
N TRP A 300 -19.44 -30.27 -2.45
CA TRP A 300 -19.65 -30.08 -1.02
C TRP A 300 -20.82 -29.13 -0.72
N LEU A 301 -20.98 -28.06 -1.49
CA LEU A 301 -22.07 -27.07 -1.39
C LEU A 301 -23.45 -27.60 -1.85
N GLN A 302 -23.55 -28.81 -2.41
CA GLN A 302 -24.85 -29.43 -2.70
C GLN A 302 -25.57 -29.96 -1.45
N GLN A 303 -24.89 -30.05 -0.31
CA GLN A 303 -25.47 -30.51 0.96
C GLN A 303 -26.23 -29.36 1.64
N PRO A 304 -27.46 -29.57 2.18
CA PRO A 304 -28.34 -28.48 2.61
C PRO A 304 -27.77 -27.50 3.65
N ASP A 305 -26.88 -27.97 4.53
CA ASP A 305 -26.31 -27.17 5.62
C ASP A 305 -24.98 -26.49 5.25
N ASN A 306 -24.43 -26.76 4.06
CA ASN A 306 -23.11 -26.28 3.65
C ASN A 306 -23.21 -24.94 2.91
N THR A 307 -22.35 -23.99 3.28
CA THR A 307 -22.32 -22.65 2.67
C THR A 307 -20.88 -22.16 2.47
N PRO A 308 -20.61 -21.23 1.54
CA PRO A 308 -19.26 -20.69 1.32
C PRO A 308 -18.67 -20.05 2.59
N GLU A 309 -19.50 -19.44 3.44
CA GLU A 309 -19.08 -18.88 4.72
C GLU A 309 -18.58 -19.98 5.68
N LYS A 310 -19.31 -21.10 5.79
CA LYS A 310 -18.87 -22.25 6.60
C LYS A 310 -17.59 -22.88 6.04
N LEU A 311 -17.43 -22.93 4.72
CA LEU A 311 -16.19 -23.41 4.09
C LEU A 311 -14.99 -22.51 4.42
N CYS A 312 -15.19 -21.19 4.33
CA CYS A 312 -14.17 -20.20 4.67
C CYS A 312 -13.76 -20.30 6.15
N LEU A 313 -14.74 -20.36 7.05
CA LEU A 313 -14.51 -20.47 8.48
C LEU A 313 -13.85 -21.81 8.86
N ALA A 314 -14.17 -22.91 8.18
CA ALA A 314 -13.50 -24.20 8.39
C ALA A 314 -12.02 -24.13 8.05
N HIS A 315 -11.64 -23.49 6.93
CA HIS A 315 -10.24 -23.30 6.55
C HIS A 315 -9.49 -22.39 7.52
N ILE A 316 -10.06 -21.22 7.84
CA ILE A 316 -9.48 -20.28 8.83
C ILE A 316 -9.27 -20.98 10.17
N LYS A 317 -10.27 -21.74 10.65
CA LYS A 317 -10.18 -22.53 11.89
C LYS A 317 -9.07 -23.57 11.82
N ALA A 318 -8.91 -24.28 10.71
CA ALA A 318 -7.88 -25.31 10.56
C ALA A 318 -6.46 -24.70 10.63
N VAL A 319 -6.22 -23.61 9.91
CA VAL A 319 -4.92 -22.90 9.93
C VAL A 319 -4.65 -22.30 11.32
N ALA A 320 -5.61 -21.60 11.92
CA ALA A 320 -5.47 -21.02 13.25
C ALA A 320 -5.26 -22.08 14.33
N SER A 321 -5.93 -23.24 14.24
CA SER A 321 -5.72 -24.36 15.16
C SER A 321 -4.32 -24.96 15.03
N CYS A 322 -3.77 -25.02 13.82
CA CYS A 322 -2.38 -25.47 13.60
C CYS A 322 -1.37 -24.52 14.25
N VAL A 323 -1.57 -23.20 14.13
CA VAL A 323 -0.74 -22.18 14.78
C VAL A 323 -0.86 -22.28 16.31
N ALA A 324 -2.07 -22.25 16.85
CA ALA A 324 -2.31 -22.30 18.30
C ALA A 324 -1.79 -23.59 18.96
N SER A 325 -1.87 -24.74 18.26
CA SER A 325 -1.36 -26.02 18.76
C SER A 325 0.17 -26.11 18.70
N SER A 326 0.79 -25.60 17.63
CA SER A 326 2.25 -25.67 17.42
C SER A 326 3.01 -24.58 18.18
N TYR A 327 2.37 -23.42 18.40
CA TYR A 327 2.95 -22.22 18.98
C TYR A 327 2.04 -21.58 20.04
N PRO A 328 1.80 -22.22 21.22
CA PRO A 328 0.74 -21.84 22.16
C PRO A 328 0.86 -20.46 22.85
N ARG A 329 1.89 -19.67 22.54
CA ARG A 329 2.06 -18.28 23.01
C ARG A 329 1.77 -17.24 21.93
N VAL A 330 1.51 -17.68 20.70
CA VAL A 330 1.33 -16.83 19.53
C VAL A 330 -0.16 -16.76 19.22
N THR A 331 -0.68 -15.54 19.16
CA THR A 331 -2.09 -15.30 18.80
C THR A 331 -2.21 -15.09 17.29
N PRO A 332 -2.98 -15.93 16.58
CA PRO A 332 -3.29 -15.70 15.17
C PRO A 332 -4.04 -14.39 14.93
N ILE A 333 -3.64 -13.63 13.91
CA ILE A 333 -4.39 -12.49 13.36
C ILE A 333 -4.86 -12.88 11.95
N VAL A 334 -6.08 -12.49 11.58
CA VAL A 334 -6.67 -12.76 10.26
C VAL A 334 -7.24 -11.46 9.67
N TRP A 335 -7.22 -11.29 8.36
CA TRP A 335 -7.95 -10.19 7.73
C TRP A 335 -9.47 -10.39 7.87
N ASP A 336 -10.21 -9.30 8.01
CA ASP A 336 -11.64 -9.36 8.39
C ASP A 336 -12.62 -9.44 7.21
N ASP A 337 -12.20 -9.14 5.98
CA ASP A 337 -13.06 -8.89 4.82
C ASP A 337 -14.03 -10.04 4.53
N MET A 338 -13.50 -11.27 4.50
CA MET A 338 -14.29 -12.50 4.33
C MET A 338 -15.33 -12.70 5.44
N LEU A 339 -15.14 -12.13 6.64
CA LEU A 339 -16.01 -12.27 7.81
C LEU A 339 -17.15 -11.23 7.86
N ARG A 340 -17.04 -10.13 7.09
CA ARG A 340 -17.95 -8.97 7.18
C ARG A 340 -19.41 -9.34 6.90
N GLY A 341 -19.66 -10.13 5.86
CA GLY A 341 -21.01 -10.52 5.41
C GLY A 341 -21.68 -11.64 6.21
N MET A 342 -20.91 -12.41 6.99
CA MET A 342 -21.40 -13.61 7.70
C MET A 342 -22.39 -13.25 8.83
N SER A 343 -23.34 -14.12 9.17
CA SER A 343 -24.25 -13.89 10.32
C SER A 343 -23.50 -14.02 11.66
N GLU A 344 -24.04 -13.39 12.71
CA GLU A 344 -23.45 -13.48 14.07
C GLU A 344 -23.46 -14.91 14.61
N GLU A 345 -24.53 -15.68 14.33
CA GLU A 345 -24.66 -17.11 14.64
C GLU A 345 -23.58 -17.94 13.94
N THR A 346 -23.44 -17.80 12.62
CA THR A 346 -22.42 -18.53 11.84
C THR A 346 -21.00 -18.22 12.31
N LEU A 347 -20.71 -16.97 12.70
CA LEU A 347 -19.41 -16.58 13.26
C LEU A 347 -19.19 -17.18 14.66
N ALA A 348 -20.16 -17.05 15.56
CA ALA A 348 -20.04 -17.54 16.94
C ALA A 348 -19.87 -19.07 16.99
N ASP A 349 -20.69 -19.81 16.26
CA ASP A 349 -20.70 -21.28 16.26
C ASP A 349 -19.47 -21.89 15.57
N SER A 350 -18.78 -21.12 14.73
CA SER A 350 -17.60 -21.60 13.99
C SER A 350 -16.44 -22.02 14.91
N GLY A 351 -16.31 -21.41 16.09
CA GLY A 351 -15.12 -21.53 16.94
C GLY A 351 -13.90 -20.72 16.47
N VAL A 352 -14.02 -19.91 15.40
CA VAL A 352 -12.99 -18.97 14.95
C VAL A 352 -12.78 -17.80 15.94
N PRO A 353 -13.81 -17.19 16.54
CA PRO A 353 -13.64 -16.03 17.43
C PRO A 353 -12.76 -16.27 18.67
N GLN A 354 -12.60 -17.53 19.08
CA GLN A 354 -11.78 -17.95 20.21
C GLN A 354 -10.33 -18.28 19.81
N LEU A 355 -10.03 -18.33 18.52
CA LEU A 355 -8.72 -18.71 17.96
C LEU A 355 -7.97 -17.55 17.29
N VAL A 356 -8.66 -16.50 16.83
CA VAL A 356 -8.05 -15.43 16.02
C VAL A 356 -8.48 -14.03 16.49
N GLN A 357 -7.67 -13.03 16.16
CA GLN A 357 -8.02 -11.61 16.25
C GLN A 357 -8.22 -11.05 14.82
N PRO A 358 -9.39 -10.50 14.45
CA PRO A 358 -9.60 -9.90 13.14
C PRO A 358 -8.89 -8.56 13.01
N MET A 359 -8.24 -8.32 11.87
CA MET A 359 -7.66 -7.05 11.47
C MET A 359 -8.56 -6.39 10.42
N ILE A 360 -9.22 -5.30 10.84
CA ILE A 360 -10.22 -4.59 10.05
C ILE A 360 -9.51 -3.60 9.13
N TRP A 361 -9.45 -3.92 7.83
CA TRP A 361 -8.75 -3.09 6.85
C TRP A 361 -9.68 -2.20 6.02
N ASP A 362 -9.34 -0.92 5.89
CA ASP A 362 -10.06 0.01 5.01
C ASP A 362 -9.18 1.22 4.69
N TYR A 363 -9.02 1.48 3.40
CA TYR A 363 -8.08 2.47 2.87
C TYR A 363 -8.79 3.67 2.20
N ALA A 364 -10.14 3.71 2.28
CA ALA A 364 -10.92 4.83 1.76
C ALA A 364 -10.64 6.11 2.54
N ALA A 365 -10.49 7.23 1.82
CA ALA A 365 -10.37 8.55 2.47
C ALA A 365 -11.69 8.99 3.11
N ASP A 366 -12.83 8.46 2.68
CA ASP A 366 -14.19 8.66 3.18
C ASP A 366 -14.75 7.38 3.82
N LEU A 367 -13.93 6.75 4.67
CA LEU A 367 -14.27 5.57 5.47
C LEU A 367 -15.60 5.74 6.23
N ASP A 368 -16.46 4.72 6.15
CA ASP A 368 -17.74 4.67 6.86
C ASP A 368 -17.53 4.37 8.36
N VAL A 369 -17.27 5.43 9.13
CA VAL A 369 -17.01 5.37 10.58
C VAL A 369 -18.12 4.63 11.33
N GLU A 370 -19.38 4.91 10.99
CA GLU A 370 -20.53 4.31 11.68
C GLU A 370 -20.67 2.83 11.34
N GLY A 371 -20.49 2.46 10.07
CA GLY A 371 -20.41 1.06 9.64
C GLY A 371 -19.28 0.28 10.33
N LYS A 372 -18.09 0.89 10.54
CA LYS A 372 -17.00 0.24 11.30
C LYS A 372 -17.34 0.07 12.78
N VAL A 373 -17.97 1.05 13.43
CA VAL A 373 -18.41 0.91 14.83
C VAL A 373 -19.46 -0.20 14.98
N GLN A 374 -20.39 -0.32 14.04
CA GLN A 374 -21.38 -1.41 14.03
C GLN A 374 -20.75 -2.78 13.77
N LEU A 375 -19.74 -2.85 12.88
CA LEU A 375 -18.96 -4.05 12.62
C LEU A 375 -18.16 -4.51 13.85
N LEU A 376 -17.63 -3.56 14.62
CA LEU A 376 -16.95 -3.84 15.90
C LEU A 376 -17.90 -4.44 16.93
N GLU A 377 -19.08 -3.84 17.15
CA GLU A 377 -20.08 -4.39 18.07
C GLU A 377 -20.65 -5.74 17.60
N LYS A 378 -20.69 -6.00 16.29
CA LYS A 378 -20.96 -7.34 15.73
C LYS A 378 -19.86 -8.32 16.16
N TYR A 379 -18.59 -8.03 15.92
CA TYR A 379 -17.50 -8.95 16.27
C TYR A 379 -17.41 -9.22 17.79
N ARG A 380 -17.64 -8.20 18.63
CA ARG A 380 -17.72 -8.38 20.09
C ARG A 380 -18.85 -9.35 20.48
N ARG A 381 -20.03 -9.21 19.88
CA ARG A 381 -21.17 -10.14 20.11
C ARG A 381 -20.91 -11.56 19.61
N CYS A 382 -20.11 -11.72 18.55
CA CYS A 382 -19.64 -13.03 18.07
C CYS A 382 -18.58 -13.68 18.99
N GLY A 383 -18.06 -12.95 19.99
CA GLY A 383 -17.07 -13.46 20.94
C GLY A 383 -15.60 -13.23 20.56
N PHE A 384 -15.31 -12.37 19.57
CA PHE A 384 -13.93 -11.97 19.29
C PHE A 384 -13.38 -11.14 20.46
N SER A 385 -12.28 -11.60 21.06
CA SER A 385 -11.70 -10.98 22.26
C SER A 385 -11.04 -9.62 22.02
N LYS A 386 -10.42 -9.47 20.84
CA LYS A 386 -9.59 -8.34 20.44
C LYS A 386 -9.67 -8.12 18.94
N VAL A 387 -9.46 -6.89 18.51
CA VAL A 387 -9.45 -6.49 17.10
C VAL A 387 -8.25 -5.60 16.78
N TRP A 388 -7.86 -5.60 15.52
CA TRP A 388 -6.86 -4.69 14.96
C TRP A 388 -7.49 -3.79 13.91
N PHE A 389 -6.91 -2.63 13.67
CA PHE A 389 -7.22 -1.81 12.49
C PHE A 389 -6.09 -1.89 11.47
N ALA A 390 -6.41 -1.68 10.19
CA ALA A 390 -5.43 -1.47 9.14
C ALA A 390 -5.83 -0.32 8.22
N SER A 391 -4.96 0.68 8.19
CA SER A 391 -5.00 1.82 7.28
C SER A 391 -3.92 1.64 6.21
N ALA A 392 -3.79 2.60 5.29
CA ALA A 392 -2.70 2.60 4.30
C ALA A 392 -1.94 3.94 4.30
N PHE A 393 -0.66 3.90 3.94
CA PHE A 393 0.14 5.11 3.66
C PHE A 393 0.63 5.21 2.20
N LYS A 394 0.50 4.13 1.41
CA LYS A 394 0.74 4.06 -0.05
C LYS A 394 0.03 2.85 -0.65
N GLY A 395 -0.03 2.74 -1.98
CA GLY A 395 -0.36 1.49 -2.67
C GLY A 395 -1.83 1.07 -2.64
N ALA A 396 -2.72 1.95 -2.16
CA ALA A 396 -4.16 1.73 -2.06
C ALA A 396 -4.99 2.77 -2.86
N THR A 397 -4.32 3.61 -3.66
CA THR A 397 -4.93 4.71 -4.43
C THR A 397 -4.93 4.48 -5.94
N GLY A 398 -4.19 3.48 -6.44
CA GLY A 398 -4.12 3.16 -7.86
C GLY A 398 -3.10 2.05 -8.17
N VAL A 399 -3.46 1.15 -9.09
CA VAL A 399 -2.69 -0.08 -9.41
C VAL A 399 -1.29 0.18 -9.99
N ASN A 400 -1.10 1.31 -10.69
CA ASN A 400 0.16 1.74 -11.31
C ASN A 400 0.54 3.17 -10.87
N GLN A 401 0.11 3.58 -9.67
CA GLN A 401 0.40 4.88 -9.12
C GLN A 401 1.92 5.03 -8.88
N SER A 402 2.50 6.18 -9.26
CA SER A 402 3.94 6.44 -9.08
C SER A 402 4.27 7.48 -8.01
N LEU A 403 3.31 8.34 -7.64
CA LEU A 403 3.44 9.38 -6.62
C LEU A 403 2.29 9.25 -5.61
N THR A 404 2.58 9.34 -4.32
CA THR A 404 1.60 9.13 -3.25
C THR A 404 0.82 10.41 -2.94
N LEU A 405 -0.51 10.32 -2.82
CA LEU A 405 -1.37 11.44 -2.41
C LEU A 405 -1.50 11.45 -0.88
N ILE A 406 -0.69 12.28 -0.21
CA ILE A 406 -0.61 12.29 1.26
C ILE A 406 -1.96 12.62 1.91
N GLY A 407 -2.71 13.58 1.38
CA GLY A 407 -4.01 14.01 1.91
C GLY A 407 -5.06 12.90 1.95
N HIS A 408 -5.04 11.97 0.98
CA HIS A 408 -5.90 10.77 0.97
C HIS A 408 -5.62 9.89 2.19
N HIS A 409 -4.35 9.53 2.36
CA HIS A 409 -3.91 8.66 3.46
C HIS A 409 -4.09 9.33 4.83
N LEU A 410 -3.79 10.62 4.93
CA LEU A 410 -4.04 11.40 6.13
C LEU A 410 -5.54 11.37 6.51
N LYS A 411 -6.44 11.63 5.56
CA LYS A 411 -7.88 11.60 5.84
C LYS A 411 -8.32 10.22 6.34
N ASN A 412 -7.86 9.14 5.71
CA ASN A 412 -8.09 7.77 6.18
C ASN A 412 -7.61 7.55 7.64
N GLN A 413 -6.44 8.07 8.03
CA GLN A 413 -6.00 8.00 9.45
C GLN A 413 -6.93 8.77 10.41
N LEU A 414 -7.47 9.93 9.98
CA LEU A 414 -8.36 10.74 10.81
C LEU A 414 -9.72 10.05 11.02
N GLU A 415 -10.28 9.41 10.00
CA GLU A 415 -11.51 8.61 10.16
C GLU A 415 -11.25 7.38 11.05
N TRP A 416 -10.10 6.71 10.91
CA TRP A 416 -9.71 5.61 11.81
C TRP A 416 -9.52 6.05 13.27
N LEU A 417 -9.03 7.27 13.52
CA LEU A 417 -8.98 7.84 14.87
C LEU A 417 -10.38 8.09 15.45
N GLU A 418 -11.37 8.44 14.62
CA GLU A 418 -12.75 8.60 15.07
C GLU A 418 -13.45 7.26 15.32
N VAL A 419 -13.16 6.21 14.54
CA VAL A 419 -13.58 4.84 14.88
C VAL A 419 -12.95 4.43 16.23
N ALA A 420 -11.66 4.69 16.42
CA ALA A 420 -10.95 4.39 17.67
C ALA A 420 -11.51 5.20 18.87
N SER A 421 -11.98 6.44 18.66
CA SER A 421 -12.57 7.27 19.72
C SER A 421 -13.89 6.72 20.26
N ARG A 422 -14.62 5.99 19.41
CA ARG A 422 -15.89 5.31 19.71
C ARG A 422 -15.72 3.84 20.13
N THR A 423 -14.51 3.30 20.05
CA THR A 423 -14.20 1.90 20.39
C THR A 423 -13.75 1.78 21.86
N PRO A 424 -14.27 0.82 22.65
CA PRO A 424 -13.80 0.61 24.01
C PRO A 424 -12.29 0.28 24.08
N PRO A 425 -11.49 0.95 24.95
CA PRO A 425 -10.02 0.80 25.00
C PRO A 425 -9.49 -0.57 25.43
N ASP A 426 -10.37 -1.52 25.75
CA ASP A 426 -10.05 -2.92 26.03
C ASP A 426 -10.16 -3.81 24.78
N VAL A 427 -10.89 -3.39 23.74
CA VAL A 427 -11.23 -4.20 22.55
C VAL A 427 -10.20 -4.07 21.43
N LEU A 428 -9.74 -2.85 21.15
CA LEU A 428 -8.66 -2.62 20.19
C LEU A 428 -7.35 -3.20 20.74
N GLU A 429 -6.45 -3.61 19.85
CA GLU A 429 -5.09 -4.10 20.17
C GLU A 429 -4.02 -3.22 19.51
N GLY A 430 -4.25 -2.76 18.28
CA GLY A 430 -3.36 -1.82 17.58
C GLY A 430 -3.82 -1.48 16.16
N ILE A 431 -2.99 -0.73 15.44
CA ILE A 431 -3.22 -0.35 14.05
C ILE A 431 -1.98 -0.64 13.18
N ALA A 432 -2.20 -1.26 12.02
CA ALA A 432 -1.20 -1.43 10.98
C ALA A 432 -1.35 -0.35 9.90
N LEU A 433 -0.25 0.26 9.48
CA LEU A 433 -0.20 1.16 8.33
C LEU A 433 0.40 0.37 7.18
N THR A 434 -0.45 -0.02 6.25
CA THR A 434 -0.08 -0.85 5.12
C THR A 434 0.58 -0.05 4.01
N GLY A 435 1.60 -0.65 3.40
CA GLY A 435 2.36 -0.07 2.29
C GLY A 435 2.49 -1.06 1.14
N TRP A 436 1.35 -1.48 0.60
CA TRP A 436 1.25 -2.40 -0.53
C TRP A 436 2.15 -1.97 -1.68
N GLN A 437 2.83 -2.94 -2.30
CA GLN A 437 3.79 -2.69 -3.39
C GLN A 437 3.26 -3.13 -4.76
N ARG A 438 2.20 -3.93 -4.74
CA ARG A 438 1.42 -4.49 -5.86
C ARG A 438 0.00 -4.74 -5.31
N TYR A 439 -1.00 -4.87 -6.18
CA TYR A 439 -2.36 -5.27 -5.80
C TYR A 439 -2.50 -6.80 -5.76
N ASP A 440 -1.84 -7.48 -6.69
CA ASP A 440 -1.69 -8.93 -6.73
C ASP A 440 -0.30 -9.30 -7.29
N HIS A 441 0.01 -10.60 -7.34
CA HIS A 441 1.31 -11.09 -7.81
C HIS A 441 1.55 -10.92 -9.32
N PHE A 442 0.57 -10.50 -10.12
CA PHE A 442 0.69 -10.24 -11.56
C PHE A 442 0.66 -8.75 -11.93
N SER A 443 0.19 -7.90 -11.02
CA SER A 443 0.15 -6.45 -11.18
C SER A 443 1.54 -5.79 -11.11
N VAL A 444 1.69 -4.63 -11.75
CA VAL A 444 2.92 -3.84 -11.75
C VAL A 444 3.20 -3.17 -10.39
N LEU A 445 4.42 -2.65 -10.20
CA LEU A 445 4.78 -1.84 -9.04
C LEU A 445 3.93 -0.54 -8.96
N CYS A 446 3.26 -0.34 -7.83
CA CYS A 446 2.72 0.96 -7.41
C CYS A 446 3.80 1.78 -6.64
N GLU A 447 3.41 2.77 -5.82
CA GLU A 447 4.37 3.78 -5.34
C GLU A 447 5.54 3.16 -4.58
N LEU A 448 6.75 3.57 -4.92
CA LEU A 448 7.97 3.08 -4.28
C LEU A 448 8.05 3.58 -2.83
N LEU A 449 8.51 2.73 -1.90
CA LEU A 449 8.63 3.09 -0.48
C LEU A 449 9.33 4.45 -0.22
N PRO A 450 10.47 4.80 -0.87
CA PRO A 450 11.10 6.11 -0.71
C PRO A 450 10.21 7.30 -1.07
N VAL A 451 9.39 7.16 -2.11
CA VAL A 451 8.44 8.20 -2.57
C VAL A 451 7.34 8.41 -1.53
N ALA A 452 6.95 7.35 -0.83
CA ALA A 452 5.89 7.35 0.17
C ALA A 452 6.33 7.71 1.60
N ILE A 453 7.64 7.90 1.88
CA ILE A 453 8.12 8.24 3.23
C ILE A 453 7.44 9.49 3.82
N PRO A 454 7.21 10.59 3.07
CA PRO A 454 6.45 11.74 3.58
C PRO A 454 5.02 11.38 3.98
N SER A 455 4.33 10.54 3.19
CA SER A 455 2.99 10.04 3.52
C SER A 455 3.00 9.23 4.82
N LEU A 456 3.95 8.30 4.95
CA LEU A 456 4.14 7.52 6.16
C LEU A 456 4.39 8.40 7.39
N ALA A 457 5.24 9.42 7.25
CA ALA A 457 5.58 10.33 8.34
C ALA A 457 4.37 11.14 8.82
N VAL A 458 3.56 11.65 7.89
CA VAL A 458 2.28 12.30 8.21
C VAL A 458 1.33 11.34 8.91
N CYS A 459 1.15 10.13 8.38
CA CYS A 459 0.23 9.15 8.96
C CYS A 459 0.65 8.73 10.39
N LEU A 460 1.92 8.38 10.60
CA LEU A 460 2.46 8.02 11.91
C LEU A 460 2.33 9.17 12.92
N GLN A 461 2.66 10.41 12.53
CA GLN A 461 2.56 11.55 13.44
C GLN A 461 1.10 11.95 13.70
N ALA A 462 0.19 11.83 12.73
CA ALA A 462 -1.24 12.07 12.94
C ALA A 462 -1.79 11.10 14.00
N LEU A 463 -1.54 9.79 13.86
CA LEU A 463 -1.96 8.79 14.85
C LEU A 463 -1.32 9.03 16.23
N LYS A 464 0.00 9.26 16.28
CA LYS A 464 0.75 9.51 17.52
C LYS A 464 0.23 10.72 18.32
N ASN A 465 -0.28 11.74 17.63
CA ASN A 465 -0.79 12.97 18.25
C ASN A 465 -2.32 13.00 18.36
N GLY A 466 -3.04 11.96 17.90
CA GLY A 466 -4.51 11.91 17.91
C GLY A 466 -5.16 12.91 16.94
N GLY A 467 -4.47 13.29 15.87
CA GLY A 467 -4.93 14.25 14.87
C GLY A 467 -3.77 14.96 14.16
N TYR A 468 -4.10 15.76 13.14
CA TYR A 468 -3.13 16.55 12.36
C TYR A 468 -3.31 18.05 12.63
N SER A 469 -2.19 18.77 12.71
CA SER A 469 -2.12 20.20 13.02
C SER A 469 -0.82 20.78 12.50
N GLU A 470 -0.67 22.12 12.49
CA GLU A 470 0.57 22.77 12.01
C GLU A 470 1.80 22.29 12.79
N LYS A 471 1.69 22.10 14.11
CA LYS A 471 2.76 21.51 14.93
C LYS A 471 3.12 20.08 14.51
N VAL A 472 2.16 19.31 14.00
CA VAL A 472 2.44 17.97 13.46
C VAL A 472 3.19 18.09 12.12
N LYS A 473 2.77 19.01 11.24
CA LYS A 473 3.48 19.33 9.99
C LYS A 473 4.92 19.76 10.25
N GLU A 474 5.16 20.75 11.11
CA GLU A 474 6.49 21.23 11.50
C GLU A 474 7.40 20.10 12.03
N ASN A 475 6.84 19.17 12.80
CA ASN A 475 7.59 18.01 13.31
C ASN A 475 7.94 17.01 12.20
N VAL A 476 7.03 16.77 11.24
CA VAL A 476 7.32 15.92 10.07
C VAL A 476 8.40 16.56 9.20
N GLU A 477 8.28 17.84 8.88
CA GLU A 477 9.27 18.62 8.13
C GLU A 477 10.65 18.54 8.78
N LYS A 478 10.73 18.74 10.10
CA LYS A 478 11.96 18.61 10.87
C LYS A 478 12.54 17.19 10.86
N LEU A 479 11.72 16.15 10.98
CA LEU A 479 12.17 14.75 11.00
C LEU A 479 12.62 14.26 9.62
N LEU A 480 12.05 14.80 8.55
CA LEU A 480 12.41 14.49 7.17
C LEU A 480 13.47 15.44 6.58
N GLY A 481 13.79 16.54 7.27
CA GLY A 481 14.67 17.60 6.78
C GLY A 481 14.11 18.30 5.54
N MET A 482 12.80 18.49 5.48
CA MET A 482 12.07 19.16 4.39
C MET A 482 11.75 20.60 4.77
N SER A 483 11.74 21.52 3.78
CA SER A 483 11.45 22.94 3.98
C SER A 483 9.97 23.31 3.81
N ASN A 484 9.20 22.48 3.10
CA ASN A 484 7.74 22.57 3.03
C ASN A 484 7.14 21.20 2.69
N LEU A 485 6.12 20.81 3.45
CA LEU A 485 5.31 19.62 3.23
C LEU A 485 3.93 20.00 2.65
N GLU A 486 3.76 19.70 1.36
CA GLU A 486 2.47 19.72 0.66
C GLU A 486 1.75 18.39 0.89
N ILE A 487 0.46 18.43 1.23
CA ILE A 487 -0.34 17.21 1.47
C ILE A 487 -1.43 16.98 0.41
N ASP A 488 -2.02 18.05 -0.12
CA ASP A 488 -3.16 17.99 -1.04
C ASP A 488 -2.74 17.92 -2.53
N THR A 489 -1.46 17.70 -2.79
CA THR A 489 -0.92 17.59 -4.16
C THR A 489 0.08 16.44 -4.27
N TYR A 490 0.30 15.96 -5.49
CA TYR A 490 1.40 15.04 -5.81
C TYR A 490 2.77 15.73 -5.90
N MET A 491 2.83 17.06 -5.72
CA MET A 491 4.07 17.82 -5.83
C MET A 491 4.77 17.92 -4.49
N SER A 492 6.06 17.60 -4.46
CA SER A 492 6.97 18.16 -3.46
C SER A 492 8.15 18.82 -4.17
N THR A 493 8.20 20.15 -4.10
CA THR A 493 9.35 20.95 -4.53
C THR A 493 10.44 21.02 -3.45
N SER A 494 10.18 20.44 -2.28
CA SER A 494 11.05 20.45 -1.12
C SER A 494 12.01 19.26 -1.12
N LEU A 495 13.31 19.53 -1.13
CA LEU A 495 14.34 18.52 -0.89
C LEU A 495 14.28 18.06 0.57
N GLY A 496 14.25 16.74 0.79
CA GLY A 496 14.37 16.12 2.11
C GLY A 496 15.75 15.50 2.35
N THR A 497 16.07 15.18 3.60
CA THR A 497 17.33 14.52 4.01
C THR A 497 17.14 13.09 4.51
N PHE A 498 15.93 12.53 4.38
CA PHE A 498 15.63 11.14 4.77
C PHE A 498 16.19 10.12 3.75
N PRO A 499 16.42 8.85 4.14
CA PRO A 499 16.93 7.82 3.23
C PRO A 499 16.03 7.64 2.00
N GLY A 500 16.58 7.86 0.81
CA GLY A 500 15.85 7.77 -0.47
C GLY A 500 15.09 9.05 -0.89
N SER A 501 15.32 10.19 -0.26
CA SER A 501 14.73 11.47 -0.68
C SER A 501 15.10 11.89 -2.11
N ASN A 502 16.28 11.52 -2.59
CA ASN A 502 16.70 11.68 -3.99
C ASN A 502 15.79 10.91 -4.97
N ILE A 503 15.36 9.70 -4.61
CA ILE A 503 14.41 8.92 -5.43
C ILE A 503 13.06 9.64 -5.49
N LEU A 504 12.55 10.19 -4.38
CA LEU A 504 11.34 11.03 -4.40
C LEU A 504 11.49 12.21 -5.38
N THR A 505 12.60 12.96 -5.31
CA THR A 505 12.84 14.10 -6.21
C THR A 505 12.89 13.69 -7.68
N LEU A 506 13.64 12.63 -8.02
CA LEU A 506 13.82 12.17 -9.39
C LEU A 506 12.56 11.52 -9.97
N VAL A 507 11.81 10.74 -9.18
CA VAL A 507 10.50 10.20 -9.58
C VAL A 507 9.48 11.32 -9.79
N THR A 508 9.48 12.36 -8.95
CA THR A 508 8.63 13.55 -9.14
C THR A 508 9.02 14.29 -10.43
N GLN A 509 10.32 14.42 -10.71
CA GLN A 509 10.83 15.01 -11.94
C GLN A 509 10.38 14.25 -13.19
N VAL A 510 10.47 12.92 -13.20
CA VAL A 510 9.96 12.06 -14.27
C VAL A 510 8.45 12.18 -14.42
N SER A 511 7.70 11.82 -13.36
CA SER A 511 6.25 11.62 -13.47
C SER A 511 5.44 12.91 -13.65
N PHE A 512 5.89 14.03 -13.08
CA PHE A 512 5.11 15.28 -13.13
C PHE A 512 5.61 16.27 -14.20
N TYR A 513 6.93 16.48 -14.30
CA TYR A 513 7.51 17.52 -15.14
C TYR A 513 7.98 17.02 -16.51
N LEU A 514 8.69 15.90 -16.57
CA LEU A 514 9.27 15.41 -17.82
C LEU A 514 8.25 14.72 -18.73
N LYS A 515 7.34 13.89 -18.20
CA LYS A 515 6.24 13.29 -18.98
C LYS A 515 5.37 14.36 -19.64
N SER A 516 4.90 15.34 -18.87
CA SER A 516 4.08 16.44 -19.38
C SER A 516 4.80 17.30 -20.42
N SER A 517 6.11 17.53 -20.27
CA SER A 517 6.92 18.23 -21.28
C SER A 517 7.02 17.46 -22.61
N VAL A 518 7.03 16.12 -22.58
CA VAL A 518 7.00 15.30 -23.80
C VAL A 518 5.64 15.42 -24.48
N ASP A 519 4.54 15.28 -23.74
CA ASP A 519 3.20 15.39 -24.31
C ASP A 519 2.94 16.81 -24.85
N GLU A 520 3.46 17.86 -24.19
CA GLU A 520 3.41 19.23 -24.71
C GLU A 520 4.20 19.37 -26.03
N LEU A 521 5.42 18.83 -26.12
CA LEU A 521 6.22 18.87 -27.33
C LEU A 521 5.60 18.05 -28.48
N LEU A 522 5.06 16.86 -28.20
CA LEU A 522 4.64 15.92 -29.25
C LEU A 522 3.18 16.11 -29.68
N GLU A 523 2.29 16.49 -28.76
CA GLU A 523 0.84 16.57 -29.02
C GLU A 523 0.31 18.00 -29.05
N ARG A 524 1.01 18.98 -28.46
CA ARG A 524 0.53 20.37 -28.34
C ARG A 524 1.38 21.40 -29.10
N ASN A 525 2.64 21.09 -29.39
CA ASN A 525 3.49 21.96 -30.21
C ASN A 525 2.97 21.98 -31.66
N ARG A 526 2.51 23.15 -32.12
CA ARG A 526 1.97 23.35 -33.48
C ARG A 526 2.97 23.05 -34.60
N TYR A 527 4.26 23.18 -34.35
CA TYR A 527 5.30 22.92 -35.34
C TYR A 527 5.50 21.42 -35.53
N VAL A 528 5.57 20.67 -34.42
CA VAL A 528 5.65 19.20 -34.44
C VAL A 528 4.38 18.61 -35.04
N THR A 529 3.20 18.99 -34.54
CA THR A 529 1.91 18.45 -35.00
C THR A 529 1.52 18.88 -36.42
N GLY A 530 1.93 20.07 -36.87
CA GLY A 530 1.60 20.60 -38.20
C GLY A 530 2.62 20.28 -39.30
N TRP A 531 3.92 20.43 -39.02
CA TRP A 531 5.01 20.37 -40.00
C TRP A 531 6.02 19.24 -39.77
N PHE A 532 5.92 18.51 -38.66
CA PHE A 532 6.73 17.32 -38.39
C PHE A 532 5.88 16.14 -37.86
N SER A 533 4.63 16.08 -38.35
CA SER A 533 3.65 15.08 -37.94
C SER A 533 4.03 13.67 -38.42
N PRO A 534 3.34 12.59 -37.98
CA PRO A 534 3.60 11.23 -38.45
C PRO A 534 3.57 11.06 -39.99
N TYR A 535 2.84 11.92 -40.71
CA TYR A 535 2.84 11.95 -42.18
C TYR A 535 4.20 12.38 -42.76
N HIS A 536 4.82 13.39 -42.13
CA HIS A 536 6.08 14.02 -42.53
C HIS A 536 7.27 13.14 -42.16
N ARG A 537 7.31 12.69 -40.90
CA ARG A 537 8.31 11.77 -40.34
C ARG A 537 8.44 10.50 -41.18
N LYS A 538 7.33 9.82 -41.48
CA LYS A 538 7.30 8.62 -42.35
C LYS A 538 7.86 8.83 -43.76
N ARG A 539 7.89 10.07 -44.25
CA ARG A 539 8.42 10.44 -45.58
C ARG A 539 9.80 11.10 -45.52
N LYS A 540 10.37 11.29 -44.33
CA LYS A 540 11.63 12.02 -44.11
C LYS A 540 11.57 13.45 -44.68
N ILE A 541 10.41 14.09 -44.60
CA ILE A 541 10.18 15.47 -45.05
C ILE A 541 10.13 16.38 -43.82
N ILE A 542 10.87 17.48 -43.85
CA ILE A 542 10.76 18.57 -42.90
C ILE A 542 10.79 19.94 -43.60
N HIS A 543 10.24 20.99 -42.99
CA HIS A 543 10.36 22.35 -43.49
C HIS A 543 11.56 23.05 -42.80
N PRO A 544 12.64 23.43 -43.51
CA PRO A 544 13.88 23.91 -42.89
C PRO A 544 13.71 25.08 -41.90
N ILE A 545 12.88 26.07 -42.23
CA ILE A 545 12.60 27.19 -41.31
C ILE A 545 11.87 26.72 -40.03
N ILE A 546 10.92 25.78 -40.14
CA ILE A 546 10.10 25.34 -39.00
C ILE A 546 10.90 24.41 -38.08
N MET A 547 11.84 23.64 -38.63
CA MET A 547 12.79 22.82 -37.87
C MET A 547 13.46 23.59 -36.73
N HIS A 548 14.00 24.78 -37.03
CA HIS A 548 14.69 25.62 -36.05
C HIS A 548 13.79 26.13 -34.91
N LEU A 549 12.45 26.03 -35.05
CA LEU A 549 11.48 26.47 -34.05
C LEU A 549 11.11 25.39 -33.02
N PHE A 550 11.60 24.14 -33.17
CA PHE A 550 11.34 23.06 -32.19
C PHE A 550 12.53 22.12 -31.96
N GLN A 551 13.50 22.03 -32.89
CA GLN A 551 14.68 21.18 -32.74
C GLN A 551 15.47 21.45 -31.44
N PRO A 552 15.77 22.72 -31.04
CA PRO A 552 16.51 22.98 -29.81
C PRO A 552 15.77 22.47 -28.57
N ASP A 553 14.45 22.62 -28.53
CA ASP A 553 13.62 22.17 -27.42
C ASP A 553 13.55 20.64 -27.34
N ALA A 554 13.41 19.97 -28.49
CA ALA A 554 13.40 18.50 -28.57
C ALA A 554 14.72 17.87 -28.10
N VAL A 555 15.85 18.39 -28.59
CA VAL A 555 17.19 17.91 -28.21
C VAL A 555 17.49 18.25 -26.74
N SER A 556 17.15 19.46 -26.28
CA SER A 556 17.30 19.88 -24.87
C SER A 556 16.47 19.02 -23.93
N LEU A 557 15.22 18.73 -24.28
CA LEU A 557 14.35 17.85 -23.51
C LEU A 557 14.91 16.42 -23.45
N LEU A 558 15.39 15.88 -24.57
CA LEU A 558 16.00 14.54 -24.60
C LEU A 558 17.28 14.46 -23.75
N SER A 559 18.15 15.48 -23.82
CA SER A 559 19.33 15.56 -22.94
C SER A 559 18.97 15.61 -21.46
N LYS A 560 17.91 16.36 -21.08
CA LYS A 560 17.40 16.42 -19.70
C LYS A 560 16.84 15.07 -19.23
N TRP A 561 16.07 14.38 -20.08
CA TRP A 561 15.58 13.05 -19.78
C TRP A 561 16.72 12.07 -19.51
N ASN A 562 17.71 12.00 -20.40
CA ASN A 562 18.83 11.07 -20.27
C ASN A 562 19.63 11.29 -18.98
N ALA A 563 19.88 12.55 -18.60
CA ALA A 563 20.54 12.88 -17.32
C ALA A 563 19.71 12.41 -16.10
N VAL A 564 18.41 12.73 -16.07
CA VAL A 564 17.52 12.37 -14.95
C VAL A 564 17.35 10.85 -14.83
N VAL A 565 17.28 10.12 -15.95
CA VAL A 565 17.18 8.66 -15.96
C VAL A 565 18.47 8.01 -15.45
N GLN A 566 19.64 8.54 -15.83
CA GLN A 566 20.93 8.08 -15.31
C GLN A 566 21.03 8.28 -13.79
N ASP A 567 20.68 9.47 -13.30
CA ASP A 567 20.68 9.78 -11.86
C ASP A 567 19.66 8.93 -11.09
N LEU A 568 18.47 8.71 -11.67
CA LEU A 568 17.42 7.89 -11.06
C LEU A 568 17.83 6.42 -10.98
N GLN A 569 18.43 5.87 -12.03
CA GLN A 569 18.92 4.50 -12.00
C GLN A 569 19.99 4.32 -10.91
N ALA A 570 20.99 5.21 -10.87
CA ALA A 570 22.05 5.18 -9.85
C ALA A 570 21.54 5.39 -8.41
N ALA A 571 20.41 6.10 -8.24
CA ALA A 571 19.72 6.23 -6.95
C ALA A 571 18.95 4.94 -6.59
N MET A 572 18.26 4.33 -7.54
CA MET A 572 17.46 3.12 -7.33
C MET A 572 18.33 1.89 -7.08
N GLU A 573 19.49 1.76 -7.72
CA GLU A 573 20.48 0.69 -7.50
C GLU A 573 20.99 0.58 -6.05
N GLN A 574 20.83 1.64 -5.25
CA GLN A 574 21.21 1.64 -3.83
C GLN A 574 20.13 1.04 -2.91
N VAL A 575 18.90 0.85 -3.42
CA VAL A 575 17.70 0.53 -2.62
C VAL A 575 16.95 -0.70 -3.15
N PHE A 576 16.95 -0.90 -4.46
CA PHE A 576 16.15 -1.91 -5.15
C PHE A 576 17.01 -2.93 -5.88
N HIS A 577 16.44 -4.13 -6.05
CA HIS A 577 17.02 -5.16 -6.90
C HIS A 577 16.78 -4.82 -8.38
N GLN A 578 17.72 -5.17 -9.25
CA GLN A 578 17.71 -4.81 -10.68
C GLN A 578 16.37 -5.02 -11.38
N CYS A 579 15.69 -6.17 -11.15
CA CYS A 579 14.39 -6.47 -11.77
C CYS A 579 13.27 -5.46 -11.41
N ALA A 580 13.29 -4.91 -10.19
CA ALA A 580 12.33 -3.88 -9.77
C ALA A 580 12.67 -2.50 -10.35
N ILE A 581 13.95 -2.27 -10.70
CA ILE A 581 14.38 -1.05 -11.41
C ILE A 581 13.96 -1.15 -12.88
N GLU A 582 14.25 -2.28 -13.53
CA GLU A 582 13.88 -2.57 -14.92
C GLU A 582 12.37 -2.44 -15.14
N GLU A 583 11.55 -3.13 -14.33
CA GLU A 583 10.09 -3.02 -14.39
C GLU A 583 9.59 -1.58 -14.22
N TRP A 584 10.10 -0.88 -13.19
CA TRP A 584 9.65 0.48 -12.92
C TRP A 584 10.03 1.45 -14.06
N MET A 585 11.22 1.30 -14.64
CA MET A 585 11.68 2.08 -15.80
C MET A 585 10.88 1.75 -17.08
N GLU A 586 10.55 0.48 -17.31
CA GLU A 586 9.71 0.05 -18.43
C GLU A 586 8.30 0.63 -18.37
N GLU A 587 7.67 0.67 -17.19
CA GLU A 587 6.34 1.26 -17.02
C GLU A 587 6.36 2.80 -16.98
N ASN A 588 7.36 3.42 -16.33
CA ASN A 588 7.33 4.84 -16.00
C ASN A 588 8.25 5.75 -16.80
N VAL A 589 9.27 5.23 -17.48
CA VAL A 589 10.29 6.05 -18.17
C VAL A 589 10.30 5.78 -19.67
N HIS A 590 10.49 4.51 -20.05
CA HIS A 590 10.67 4.10 -21.45
C HIS A 590 9.53 4.56 -22.39
N PRO A 591 8.23 4.54 -22.03
CA PRO A 591 7.15 4.87 -22.96
C PRO A 591 7.15 6.34 -23.41
N SER A 592 7.63 7.26 -22.58
CA SER A 592 7.78 8.69 -22.95
C SER A 592 9.15 8.96 -23.57
N LEU A 593 10.21 8.35 -23.03
CA LEU A 593 11.57 8.52 -23.53
C LEU A 593 11.73 8.00 -24.96
N GLN A 594 11.21 6.81 -25.28
CA GLN A 594 11.27 6.22 -26.62
C GLN A 594 10.50 7.05 -27.65
N LYS A 595 9.33 7.60 -27.29
CA LYS A 595 8.57 8.52 -28.16
C LYS A 595 9.40 9.77 -28.50
N LEU A 596 10.06 10.36 -27.51
CA LEU A 596 10.90 11.54 -27.67
C LEU A 596 12.15 11.23 -28.52
N GLN A 597 12.84 10.13 -28.21
CA GLN A 597 14.01 9.65 -28.95
C GLN A 597 13.67 9.44 -30.43
N GLN A 598 12.59 8.71 -30.74
CA GLN A 598 12.16 8.50 -32.13
C GLN A 598 11.83 9.80 -32.87
N VAL A 599 11.37 10.85 -32.18
CA VAL A 599 11.13 12.17 -32.81
C VAL A 599 12.43 12.87 -33.16
N VAL A 600 13.46 12.74 -32.32
CA VAL A 600 14.80 13.28 -32.58
C VAL A 600 15.52 12.45 -33.66
N ASP A 601 15.37 11.13 -33.66
CA ASP A 601 15.94 10.25 -34.69
C ASP A 601 15.33 10.51 -36.06
N ASP A 602 14.00 10.58 -36.16
CA ASP A 602 13.30 10.91 -37.41
C ASP A 602 13.67 12.31 -37.92
N LEU A 603 13.97 13.24 -37.01
CA LEU A 603 14.39 14.60 -37.32
C LEU A 603 15.79 14.60 -37.96
N ASP A 604 16.74 13.90 -37.35
CA ASP A 604 18.08 13.68 -37.92
C ASP A 604 18.02 12.95 -39.27
N GLU A 605 17.12 11.97 -39.43
CA GLU A 605 16.90 11.31 -40.73
C GLU A 605 16.32 12.25 -41.79
N ALA A 606 15.35 13.10 -41.43
CA ALA A 606 14.77 14.08 -42.35
C ALA A 606 15.78 15.15 -42.78
N ILE A 607 16.66 15.58 -41.86
CA ILE A 607 17.78 16.48 -42.19
C ILE A 607 18.76 15.80 -43.14
N LYS A 608 19.13 14.53 -42.89
CA LYS A 608 20.01 13.73 -43.77
C LYS A 608 19.41 13.43 -45.14
N ALA A 609 18.09 13.46 -45.29
CA ALA A 609 17.39 13.22 -46.54
C ALA A 609 17.21 14.49 -47.41
N GLN A 610 17.53 15.67 -46.88
CA GLN A 610 17.42 16.96 -47.57
C GLN A 610 18.78 17.59 -47.94
N ASN A 611 19.88 17.05 -47.41
CA ASN A 611 21.26 17.38 -47.79
C ASN A 611 21.80 16.33 -48.76
#